data_AF-A0A960YFL7-F1
#
_entry.id   AF-A0A960YFL7-F1
#
_cell.length_a   1.000
_cell.length_b   1.000
_cell.length_c   1.000
_cell.angle_alpha   90.00
_cell.angle_beta   90.00
_cell.angle_gamma   90.00
#
_symmetry.space_group_name_H-M   'P 1'
#
loop_
_entity.id
_entity.type
_entity.pdbx_description
1 polymer ?
#
loop_
_entity_poly.entity_id
_entity_poly.type
_entity_poly.pdbx_seq_one_letter_code
_entity_poly.pdbx_strand_id
1 'polypeptide(L)'
;MKKIIILLLFLSLINCKENKEIEKVEPEIQNPYVRLMPPGSANTGAFMEISNPSKQDLKLIGVSSDVANMVEIHNHISEDGMMKMRKVEFVPIPAGGKAVLKPGSFHVMLMGLKNDLQEKQVIQIGLEFSNGLKKTIQAEVKKIDMEHQHSHP
;
A
#
# COMPACT_ATOMS: atom_id res chain seq x y z
N MET A 1 -24.69 51.41 57.82
CA MET A 1 -25.84 50.79 57.12
C MET A 1 -25.39 50.33 55.74
N LYS A 2 -25.55 49.03 55.41
CA LYS A 2 -25.70 48.44 54.04
C LYS A 2 -24.49 48.58 53.09
N LYS A 3 -23.93 47.57 52.41
CA LYS A 3 -24.24 46.16 52.14
C LYS A 3 -22.96 45.43 51.71
N ILE A 4 -22.85 44.18 52.14
CA ILE A 4 -22.04 43.09 51.60
C ILE A 4 -22.43 42.79 50.14
N ILE A 5 -21.46 42.60 49.25
CA ILE A 5 -21.61 41.77 48.03
C ILE A 5 -20.38 40.87 47.90
N ILE A 6 -20.67 39.58 47.89
CA ILE A 6 -19.83 38.39 47.84
C ILE A 6 -19.81 37.87 46.39
N LEU A 7 -18.72 37.20 45.98
CA LEU A 7 -18.64 36.21 44.88
C LEU A 7 -18.75 36.78 43.44
N LEU A 8 -18.00 36.36 42.42
CA LEU A 8 -17.49 35.02 42.05
C LEU A 8 -16.19 35.17 41.24
N LEU A 9 -15.14 34.48 41.68
CA LEU A 9 -13.98 34.15 40.87
C LEU A 9 -14.42 33.12 39.81
N PHE A 10 -14.76 33.57 38.59
CA PHE A 10 -14.91 32.65 37.46
C PHE A 10 -13.52 32.33 36.90
N LEU A 11 -12.80 31.46 37.62
CA LEU A 11 -11.63 30.78 37.07
C LEU A 11 -12.16 29.75 36.07
N SER A 12 -12.33 30.18 34.81
CA SER A 12 -12.60 29.28 33.70
C SER A 12 -11.38 28.38 33.52
N LEU A 13 -11.46 27.19 34.10
CA LEU A 13 -10.59 26.06 33.77
C LEU A 13 -10.92 25.68 32.32
N ILE A 14 -10.19 26.30 31.40
CA ILE A 14 -10.09 25.83 30.02
C ILE A 14 -9.35 24.50 30.11
N ASN A 15 -10.10 23.42 30.26
CA ASN A 15 -9.64 22.08 29.94
C ASN A 15 -9.41 22.05 28.43
N CYS A 16 -8.24 22.55 28.01
CA CYS A 16 -7.68 22.22 26.70
C CYS A 16 -7.42 20.72 26.73
N LYS A 17 -8.42 19.94 26.32
CA LYS A 17 -8.22 18.57 25.87
C LYS A 17 -7.31 18.69 24.67
N GLU A 18 -6.02 18.51 24.90
CA GLU A 18 -5.01 18.40 23.86
C GLU A 18 -5.33 17.11 23.10
N ASN A 19 -6.16 17.25 22.06
CA ASN A 19 -6.34 16.21 21.07
C ASN A 19 -4.98 16.07 20.37
N LYS A 20 -4.13 15.20 20.90
CA LYS A 20 -2.97 14.71 20.16
C LYS A 20 -3.53 14.01 18.94
N GLU A 21 -3.64 14.74 17.84
CA GLU A 21 -3.72 14.12 16.52
C GLU A 21 -2.48 13.23 16.43
N ILE A 22 -2.69 11.92 16.46
CA ILE A 22 -1.62 10.97 16.20
C ILE A 22 -1.23 11.24 14.76
N GLU A 23 -0.13 11.98 14.58
CA GLU A 23 0.46 12.25 13.28
C GLU A 23 0.67 10.90 12.59
N LYS A 24 -0.15 10.64 11.57
CA LYS A 24 -0.10 9.38 10.84
C LYS A 24 1.17 9.41 10.01
N VAL A 25 2.19 8.70 10.49
CA VAL A 25 3.44 8.54 9.75
C VAL A 25 3.13 7.87 8.41
N GLU A 26 3.48 8.57 7.33
CA GLU A 26 3.24 8.07 5.98
C GLU A 26 4.22 6.95 5.60
N PRO A 27 3.76 5.91 4.89
CA PRO A 27 4.65 4.92 4.31
C PRO A 27 5.46 5.50 3.17
N GLU A 28 6.72 5.08 3.08
CA GLU A 28 7.59 5.40 1.97
C GLU A 28 7.48 4.30 0.91
N ILE A 29 7.27 4.69 -0.35
CA ILE A 29 7.14 3.76 -1.47
C ILE A 29 8.35 3.94 -2.37
N GLN A 30 9.05 2.85 -2.65
CA GLN A 30 10.28 2.86 -3.43
C GLN A 30 10.17 1.91 -4.61
N ASN A 31 10.81 2.33 -5.71
CA ASN A 31 10.95 1.55 -6.94
C ASN A 31 9.64 0.92 -7.47
N PRO A 32 8.51 1.64 -7.53
CA PRO A 32 7.30 1.09 -8.10
C PRO A 32 7.46 0.84 -9.61
N TYR A 33 7.06 -0.35 -10.05
CA TYR A 33 7.02 -0.68 -11.48
C TYR A 33 5.90 -1.67 -11.78
N VAL A 34 5.45 -1.67 -13.04
CA VAL A 34 4.52 -2.66 -13.58
C VAL A 34 5.27 -3.53 -14.57
N ARG A 35 5.03 -4.84 -14.55
CA ARG A 35 5.64 -5.73 -15.53
C ARG A 35 4.99 -5.54 -16.90
N LEU A 36 5.82 -5.32 -17.93
CA LEU A 36 5.35 -5.36 -19.31
C LEU A 36 5.02 -6.81 -19.70
N MET A 37 3.86 -7.00 -20.31
CA MET A 37 3.39 -8.28 -20.83
C MET A 37 3.27 -8.21 -22.35
N PRO A 38 3.32 -9.36 -23.07
CA PRO A 38 3.06 -9.39 -24.50
C PRO A 38 1.67 -8.82 -24.84
N PRO A 39 1.49 -8.18 -26.01
CA PRO A 39 0.18 -7.69 -26.47
C PRO A 39 -0.91 -8.76 -26.38
N GLY A 40 -2.12 -8.36 -25.95
CA GLY A 40 -3.25 -9.27 -25.74
C GLY A 40 -3.24 -10.00 -24.38
N SER A 41 -2.26 -9.72 -23.51
CA SER A 41 -2.27 -10.24 -22.14
C SER A 41 -3.37 -9.57 -21.32
N ALA A 42 -4.29 -10.36 -20.77
CA ALA A 42 -5.40 -9.82 -19.98
C ALA A 42 -4.96 -9.29 -18.60
N ASN A 43 -3.82 -9.74 -18.07
CA ASN A 43 -3.41 -9.46 -16.70
C ASN A 43 -1.91 -9.15 -16.60
N THR A 44 -1.51 -8.38 -15.59
CA THR A 44 -0.11 -8.16 -15.22
C THR A 44 0.06 -7.92 -13.71
N GLY A 45 1.31 -7.91 -13.23
CA GLY A 45 1.66 -7.61 -11.85
C GLY A 45 2.40 -6.27 -11.71
N ALA A 46 2.14 -5.58 -10.60
CA ALA A 46 2.88 -4.41 -10.14
C ALA A 46 3.59 -4.69 -8.81
N PHE A 47 4.76 -4.08 -8.68
CA PHE A 47 5.78 -4.40 -7.69
C PHE A 47 6.38 -3.12 -7.13
N MET A 48 6.78 -3.14 -5.86
CA MET A 48 7.29 -1.99 -5.12
C MET A 48 7.87 -2.41 -3.77
N GLU A 49 8.67 -1.55 -3.14
CA GLU A 49 9.01 -1.66 -1.72
C GLU A 49 8.22 -0.65 -0.91
N ILE A 50 7.68 -1.09 0.24
CA ILE A 50 6.89 -0.26 1.14
C ILE A 50 7.57 -0.27 2.51
N SER A 51 8.07 0.89 2.95
CA SER A 51 8.69 1.05 4.27
C SER A 51 7.74 1.76 5.22
N ASN A 52 7.68 1.28 6.46
CA ASN A 52 6.87 1.85 7.53
C ASN A 52 7.79 2.44 8.60
N PRO A 53 8.06 3.76 8.58
CA PRO A 53 8.92 4.39 9.57
C PRO A 53 8.24 4.58 10.94
N SER A 54 6.96 4.23 11.06
CA SER A 54 6.21 4.37 12.31
C SER A 54 6.57 3.29 13.33
N LYS A 55 6.19 3.52 14.59
CA LYS A 55 6.33 2.56 15.69
C LYS A 55 5.16 1.57 15.80
N GLN A 56 4.23 1.58 14.85
CA GLN A 56 3.05 0.72 14.84
C GLN A 56 3.04 -0.14 13.58
N ASP A 57 2.55 -1.36 13.68
CA ASP A 57 2.36 -2.21 12.52
C ASP A 57 1.35 -1.58 11.56
N LEU A 58 1.63 -1.71 10.27
CA LEU A 58 0.79 -1.22 9.20
C LEU A 58 0.41 -2.37 8.28
N LYS A 59 -0.71 -2.25 7.58
CA LYS A 59 -1.11 -3.19 6.54
C LYS A 59 -1.47 -2.41 5.28
N LEU A 60 -1.03 -2.88 4.12
CA LEU A 60 -1.64 -2.51 2.84
C LEU A 60 -2.91 -3.35 2.68
N ILE A 61 -4.07 -2.71 2.70
CA ILE A 61 -5.39 -3.39 2.73
C ILE A 61 -6.21 -3.18 1.46
N GLY A 62 -5.78 -2.27 0.59
CA GLY A 62 -6.50 -1.97 -0.65
C GLY A 62 -5.56 -1.44 -1.73
N VAL A 63 -5.93 -1.75 -2.97
CA VAL A 63 -5.20 -1.35 -4.17
C VAL A 63 -6.20 -1.00 -5.27
N SER A 64 -5.87 -0.02 -6.10
CA SER A 64 -6.75 0.42 -7.20
C SER A 64 -5.94 0.95 -8.37
N SER A 65 -6.47 0.82 -9.58
CA SER A 65 -5.94 1.45 -10.78
C SER A 65 -7.02 1.53 -11.85
N ASP A 66 -6.95 2.54 -12.71
CA ASP A 66 -7.91 2.77 -13.79
C ASP A 66 -7.61 1.93 -15.05
N VAL A 67 -6.40 1.41 -15.19
CA VAL A 67 -5.95 0.62 -16.36
C VAL A 67 -6.50 -0.81 -16.40
N ALA A 68 -7.07 -1.29 -15.30
CA ALA A 68 -7.58 -2.65 -15.14
C ALA A 68 -9.03 -2.66 -14.64
N ASN A 69 -9.75 -3.74 -14.89
CA ASN A 69 -11.12 -3.92 -14.39
C ASN A 69 -11.14 -4.34 -12.92
N MET A 70 -10.12 -5.06 -12.47
CA MET A 70 -9.99 -5.50 -11.09
C MET A 70 -8.53 -5.42 -10.65
N VAL A 71 -8.31 -4.96 -9.42
CA VAL A 71 -6.98 -4.84 -8.82
C VAL A 71 -6.98 -5.52 -7.46
N GLU A 72 -6.06 -6.44 -7.26
CA GLU A 72 -6.03 -7.28 -6.06
C GLU A 72 -4.61 -7.41 -5.49
N ILE A 73 -4.52 -7.80 -4.21
CA ILE A 73 -3.24 -8.17 -3.58
C ILE A 73 -3.13 -9.67 -3.65
N HIS A 74 -2.05 -10.19 -4.21
CA HIS A 74 -1.79 -11.62 -4.34
C HIS A 74 -0.49 -11.96 -3.63
N ASN A 75 -0.39 -13.19 -3.11
CA ASN A 75 0.85 -13.76 -2.58
C ASN A 75 1.08 -15.15 -3.18
N HIS A 76 2.35 -15.58 -3.18
CA HIS A 76 2.71 -16.95 -3.47
C HIS A 76 2.79 -17.73 -2.16
N ILE A 77 1.93 -18.73 -2.02
CA ILE A 77 1.93 -19.63 -0.86
C ILE A 77 2.34 -21.01 -1.37
N SER A 78 3.31 -21.62 -0.69
CA SER A 78 3.64 -23.03 -0.91
C SER A 78 2.56 -23.86 -0.20
N GLU A 79 1.76 -24.56 -1.00
CA GLU A 79 0.73 -25.48 -0.52
C GLU A 79 1.01 -26.82 -1.21
N ASP A 80 1.25 -27.86 -0.41
CA ASP A 80 1.59 -29.21 -0.89
C ASP A 80 2.81 -29.27 -1.84
N GLY A 81 3.81 -28.42 -1.59
CA GLY A 81 5.03 -28.34 -2.40
C GLY A 81 4.85 -27.62 -3.74
N MET A 82 3.66 -27.09 -4.03
CA MET A 82 3.38 -26.27 -5.22
C MET A 82 3.22 -24.80 -4.83
N MET A 83 3.93 -23.92 -5.55
CA MET A 83 3.76 -22.48 -5.40
C MET A 83 2.47 -22.04 -6.11
N LYS A 84 1.46 -21.63 -5.34
CA LYS A 84 0.20 -21.09 -5.88
C LYS A 84 0.10 -19.59 -5.62
N MET A 85 -0.26 -18.84 -6.66
CA MET A 85 -0.71 -17.45 -6.51
C MET A 85 -2.12 -17.44 -5.93
N ARG A 86 -2.32 -16.75 -4.80
CA ARG A 86 -3.62 -16.59 -4.16
C ARG A 86 -3.84 -15.15 -3.76
N LYS A 87 -5.08 -14.67 -3.95
CA LYS A 87 -5.54 -13.40 -3.38
C LYS A 87 -5.38 -13.42 -1.86
N VAL A 88 -4.88 -12.32 -1.31
CA VAL A 88 -4.80 -12.07 0.13
C VAL A 88 -5.52 -10.77 0.47
N GLU A 89 -6.00 -10.67 1.71
CA GLU A 89 -6.73 -9.47 2.17
C GLU A 89 -5.78 -8.28 2.42
N PHE A 90 -4.53 -8.55 2.80
CA PHE A 90 -3.57 -7.50 3.09
C PHE A 90 -2.11 -7.95 2.95
N VAL A 91 -1.20 -6.98 2.86
CA VAL A 91 0.25 -7.17 3.06
C VAL A 91 0.65 -6.59 4.42
N PRO A 92 1.24 -7.38 5.33
CA PRO A 92 1.77 -6.86 6.60
C PRO A 92 3.04 -6.05 6.37
N ILE A 93 3.15 -4.91 7.05
CA ILE A 93 4.31 -4.01 7.02
C ILE A 93 4.68 -3.69 8.48
N PRO A 94 5.64 -4.42 9.08
CA PRO A 94 6.00 -4.27 10.49
C PRO A 94 6.40 -2.85 10.87
N ALA A 95 6.20 -2.47 12.14
CA ALA A 95 6.73 -1.22 12.70
C ALA A 95 8.24 -1.08 12.46
N GLY A 96 8.69 0.06 11.94
CA GLY A 96 10.09 0.30 11.57
C GLY A 96 10.63 -0.61 10.46
N GLY A 97 9.76 -1.42 9.85
CA GLY A 97 10.11 -2.46 8.88
C GLY A 97 9.68 -2.12 7.47
N LYS A 98 9.75 -3.12 6.59
CA LYS A 98 9.34 -3.01 5.19
C LYS A 98 8.67 -4.27 4.67
N ALA A 99 7.82 -4.09 3.67
CA ALA A 99 7.27 -5.15 2.83
C ALA A 99 7.83 -5.01 1.40
N VAL A 100 8.28 -6.11 0.82
CA VAL A 100 8.83 -6.15 -0.54
C VAL A 100 7.86 -6.91 -1.45
N LEU A 101 7.20 -6.19 -2.34
CA LEU A 101 6.33 -6.76 -3.36
C LEU A 101 7.19 -7.04 -4.59
N LYS A 102 7.42 -8.32 -4.89
CA LYS A 102 8.32 -8.77 -5.97
C LYS A 102 7.79 -10.05 -6.62
N PRO A 103 8.26 -10.40 -7.84
CA PRO A 103 7.92 -11.67 -8.47
C PRO A 103 8.18 -12.85 -7.53
N GLY A 104 7.25 -13.80 -7.47
CA GLY A 104 7.32 -14.96 -6.56
C GLY A 104 6.97 -14.68 -5.09
N SER A 105 6.53 -13.46 -4.76
CA SER A 105 6.09 -13.06 -3.41
C SER A 105 4.76 -12.28 -3.51
N PHE A 106 4.48 -11.42 -2.53
CA PHE A 106 3.41 -10.43 -2.60
C PHE A 106 3.54 -9.56 -3.85
N HIS A 107 2.41 -9.24 -4.49
CA HIS A 107 2.35 -8.30 -5.60
C HIS A 107 0.94 -7.75 -5.77
N VAL A 108 0.82 -6.62 -6.47
CA VAL A 108 -0.46 -6.06 -6.89
C VAL A 108 -0.81 -6.66 -8.25
N MET A 109 -1.90 -7.42 -8.31
CA MET A 109 -2.38 -8.06 -9.53
C MET A 109 -3.39 -7.14 -10.23
N LEU A 110 -3.09 -6.78 -11.49
CA LEU A 110 -3.93 -5.98 -12.38
C LEU A 110 -4.63 -6.94 -13.35
N MET A 111 -5.94 -7.13 -13.19
CA MET A 111 -6.72 -8.11 -13.95
C MET A 111 -7.72 -7.45 -14.89
N GLY A 112 -7.82 -8.00 -16.10
CA GLY A 112 -8.65 -7.43 -17.16
C GLY A 112 -8.17 -6.05 -17.56
N LEU A 113 -6.93 -5.97 -18.05
CA LEU A 113 -6.36 -4.76 -18.64
C LEU A 113 -7.29 -4.23 -19.74
N LYS A 114 -7.60 -2.94 -19.67
CA LYS A 114 -8.52 -2.29 -20.62
C LYS A 114 -7.86 -2.02 -21.97
N ASN A 115 -6.54 -1.87 -21.96
CA ASN A 115 -5.69 -1.67 -23.13
C ASN A 115 -4.34 -2.34 -22.89
N ASP A 116 -3.64 -2.66 -23.98
CA ASP A 116 -2.24 -3.10 -23.89
C ASP A 116 -1.37 -2.00 -23.26
N LEU A 117 -0.47 -2.42 -22.38
CA LEU A 117 0.49 -1.52 -21.74
C LEU A 117 1.74 -1.38 -22.62
N GLN A 118 2.30 -0.18 -22.65
CA GLN A 118 3.52 0.12 -23.41
C GLN A 118 4.72 0.22 -22.49
N GLU A 119 5.90 -0.14 -22.99
CA GLU A 119 7.15 0.06 -22.25
C GLU A 119 7.35 1.54 -21.89
N LYS A 120 7.83 1.81 -20.68
CA LYS A 120 8.01 3.16 -20.09
C LYS A 120 6.72 3.95 -19.85
N GLN A 121 5.56 3.38 -20.14
CA GLN A 121 4.29 3.99 -19.76
C GLN A 121 4.20 4.11 -18.24
N VAL A 122 3.71 5.24 -17.74
CA VAL A 122 3.49 5.45 -16.31
C VAL A 122 2.03 5.17 -15.96
N ILE A 123 1.82 4.32 -14.96
CA ILE A 123 0.50 3.92 -14.48
C ILE A 123 0.31 4.44 -13.06
N GLN A 124 -0.88 4.94 -12.75
CA GLN A 124 -1.23 5.32 -11.39
C GLN A 124 -1.79 4.12 -10.62
N ILE A 125 -1.25 3.89 -9.42
CA ILE A 125 -1.74 2.85 -8.51
C ILE A 125 -2.09 3.52 -7.18
N GLY A 126 -3.35 3.39 -6.78
CA GLY A 126 -3.81 3.76 -5.45
C GLY A 126 -3.51 2.67 -4.44
N LEU A 127 -3.03 3.07 -3.26
CA LEU A 127 -2.71 2.22 -2.13
C LEU A 127 -3.53 2.70 -0.92
N GLU A 128 -4.19 1.78 -0.23
CA GLU A 128 -4.95 2.04 0.99
C GLU A 128 -4.36 1.26 2.16
N PHE A 129 -4.09 1.97 3.25
CA PHE A 129 -3.43 1.43 4.44
C PHE A 129 -4.38 1.33 5.62
N SER A 130 -4.11 0.41 6.55
CA SER A 130 -4.95 0.14 7.72
C SER A 130 -5.09 1.32 8.70
N ASN A 131 -4.20 2.31 8.64
CA ASN A 131 -4.32 3.55 9.41
C ASN A 131 -5.23 4.59 8.74
N GLY A 132 -5.88 4.25 7.62
CA GLY A 132 -6.77 5.10 6.85
C GLY A 132 -6.06 6.06 5.89
N LEU A 133 -4.73 5.97 5.74
CA LEU A 133 -4.02 6.70 4.70
C LEU A 133 -4.29 6.10 3.33
N LYS A 134 -4.42 6.98 2.33
CA LYS A 134 -4.51 6.62 0.93
C LYS A 134 -3.41 7.35 0.16
N LYS A 135 -2.69 6.63 -0.69
CA LYS A 135 -1.55 7.17 -1.46
C LYS A 135 -1.66 6.72 -2.90
N THR A 136 -1.57 7.66 -3.83
CA THR A 136 -1.44 7.35 -5.26
C THR A 136 0.03 7.43 -5.64
N ILE A 137 0.53 6.36 -6.24
CA ILE A 137 1.91 6.26 -6.74
C ILE A 137 1.92 6.16 -8.25
N GLN A 138 3.06 6.52 -8.84
CA GLN A 138 3.34 6.34 -10.25
C GLN A 138 4.26 5.13 -10.41
N ALA A 139 3.88 4.17 -11.23
CA ALA A 139 4.64 2.96 -11.52
C ALA A 139 4.94 2.90 -13.02
N GLU A 140 6.22 2.85 -13.38
CA GLU A 140 6.63 2.73 -14.78
C GLU A 140 6.50 1.27 -15.25
N VAL A 141 5.99 1.07 -16.46
CA VAL A 141 5.91 -0.23 -17.11
C VAL A 141 7.29 -0.62 -17.62
N LYS A 142 7.84 -1.70 -17.08
CA LYS A 142 9.19 -2.18 -17.41
C LYS A 142 9.14 -3.57 -18.02
N LYS A 143 9.87 -3.75 -19.10
CA LYS A 143 10.22 -5.08 -19.58
C LYS A 143 11.23 -5.67 -18.59
N ILE A 144 10.82 -6.72 -17.91
CA ILE A 144 11.74 -7.49 -17.06
C ILE A 144 12.23 -8.64 -17.91
N ASP A 145 13.48 -8.58 -18.32
CA ASP A 145 14.16 -9.76 -18.81
C ASP A 145 14.29 -10.70 -17.62
N MET A 146 13.59 -11.83 -17.68
CA MET A 146 13.76 -12.91 -16.72
C MET A 146 15.16 -13.48 -16.93
N GLU A 147 16.17 -12.89 -16.28
CA GLU A 147 17.45 -13.53 -16.11
C GLU A 147 17.18 -14.90 -15.47
N HIS A 148 17.65 -15.95 -16.15
CA HIS A 148 17.29 -17.33 -15.90
C HIS A 148 17.44 -17.72 -14.43
N GLN A 149 16.33 -17.83 -13.71
CA GLN A 149 16.23 -18.68 -12.53
C GLN A 149 15.32 -19.87 -12.83
N HIS A 150 15.64 -20.56 -13.92
CA HIS A 150 15.33 -21.98 -14.04
C HIS A 150 16.45 -22.76 -13.34
N SER A 151 16.39 -22.86 -12.02
CA SER A 151 17.05 -23.97 -11.33
C SER A 151 16.19 -25.22 -11.56
N HIS A 152 16.40 -25.90 -12.68
CA HIS A 152 16.04 -27.31 -12.77
C HIS A 152 17.19 -28.14 -12.18
N PRO A 153 16.88 -29.20 -11.41
CA PRO A 153 17.87 -30.16 -10.94
C PRO A 153 18.51 -30.97 -12.08
#